data_AF-A0A949Z0R7-F1
#
_entry.id   AF-A0A949Z0R7-F1
#
_cell.length_a   1.000
_cell.length_b   1.000
_cell.length_c   1.000
_cell.angle_alpha   90.00
_cell.angle_beta   90.00
_cell.angle_gamma   90.00
#
_symmetry.space_group_name_H-M   'P 1'
#
loop_
_entity.id
_entity.type
_entity.pdbx_description
1 polymer ?
#
loop_
_entity_poly.entity_id
_entity_poly.type
_entity_poly.pdbx_seq_one_letter_code
_entity_poly.pdbx_strand_id
1 'polypeptide(L)'
;DRGHIRKRNKKPSKKFRDTFGHTPLSIEEDIPWKCQRLVIGTGTGALPVMDEVKREADRRRIKLDILPTAGAIKTLQEADDETNAILHVTC
;
A
#
# COMPACT_ATOMS: atom_id res chain seq x y z
N ASP A 1 3.59 -5.20 9.16
CA ASP A 1 2.89 -4.49 10.26
C ASP A 1 3.74 -4.62 11.49
N ARG A 2 4.38 -3.53 11.92
CA ARG A 2 5.26 -3.48 13.11
C ARG A 2 6.30 -4.61 13.14
N GLY A 3 7.09 -4.70 12.07
CA GLY A 3 8.14 -5.73 11.91
C GLY A 3 7.65 -7.09 11.37
N HIS A 4 6.35 -7.36 11.34
CA HIS A 4 5.82 -8.62 10.79
C HIS A 4 5.58 -8.54 9.28
N ILE A 5 6.17 -9.49 8.55
CA ILE A 5 5.96 -9.68 7.11
C ILE A 5 4.85 -10.71 6.89
N ARG A 6 3.89 -10.37 6.03
CA ARG A 6 2.84 -11.29 5.59
C ARG A 6 2.52 -11.09 4.12
N LYS A 7 1.95 -12.12 3.49
CA LYS A 7 1.45 -12.01 2.12
C LYS A 7 0.21 -11.10 2.09
N ARG A 8 0.16 -10.18 1.12
CA ARG A 8 -1.01 -9.35 0.84
C ARG A 8 -2.20 -10.22 0.41
N ASN A 9 -3.35 -10.07 1.06
CA ASN A 9 -4.59 -10.72 0.67
C ASN A 9 -5.39 -9.82 -0.30
N LYS A 10 -5.20 -10.02 -1.61
CA LYS A 10 -5.86 -9.21 -2.66
C LYS A 10 -7.34 -9.55 -2.90
N LYS A 11 -7.88 -10.60 -2.26
CA LYS A 11 -9.25 -11.08 -2.53
C LYS A 11 -10.32 -9.97 -2.39
N PRO A 12 -10.30 -9.11 -1.34
CA PRO A 12 -11.29 -8.04 -1.20
C PRO A 12 -11.29 -7.07 -2.39
N SER A 13 -10.11 -6.75 -2.93
CA SER A 13 -9.98 -5.83 -4.06
C SER A 13 -10.26 -6.45 -5.43
N LYS A 14 -10.37 -7.78 -5.56
CA LYS A 14 -10.52 -8.45 -6.85
C LYS A 14 -11.77 -7.99 -7.61
N LYS A 15 -12.84 -7.65 -6.89
CA LYS A 15 -14.10 -7.18 -7.48
C LYS A 15 -13.98 -5.86 -8.24
N PHE A 16 -12.93 -5.08 -7.96
CA PHE A 16 -12.66 -3.82 -8.66
C PHE A 16 -11.77 -3.99 -9.89
N ARG A 17 -11.29 -5.22 -10.18
CA ARG A 17 -10.34 -5.46 -11.27
C ARG A 17 -10.86 -4.98 -12.63
N ASP A 18 -12.12 -5.21 -12.93
CA ASP A 18 -12.70 -4.90 -14.24
C ASP A 18 -12.76 -3.38 -14.49
N THR A 19 -12.94 -2.58 -13.44
CA THR A 19 -12.94 -1.12 -13.52
C THR A 19 -11.55 -0.54 -13.73
N PHE A 20 -10.51 -1.16 -13.14
CA PHE A 20 -9.16 -0.61 -13.10
C PHE A 20 -8.19 -1.32 -14.06
N GLY A 21 -8.60 -2.37 -14.76
CA GLY A 21 -7.75 -3.25 -15.59
C GLY A 21 -6.79 -4.14 -14.77
N HIS A 22 -6.42 -3.69 -13.56
CA HIS A 22 -5.62 -4.38 -12.57
C HIS A 22 -6.37 -4.48 -11.25
N THR A 23 -5.98 -5.40 -10.38
CA THR A 23 -6.55 -5.45 -9.02
C THR A 23 -5.98 -4.30 -8.18
N PRO A 24 -6.77 -3.26 -7.85
CA PRO A 24 -6.26 -2.12 -7.11
C PRO A 24 -5.93 -2.48 -5.67
N LEU A 25 -5.24 -1.60 -4.96
CA LEU A 25 -5.27 -1.58 -3.50
C LEU A 25 -6.53 -0.80 -3.08
N SER A 26 -7.49 -1.51 -2.48
CA SER A 26 -8.74 -0.94 -1.98
C SER A 26 -8.74 -0.83 -0.46
N ILE A 27 -9.64 -0.01 0.06
CA ILE A 27 -9.87 0.15 1.51
C ILE A 27 -10.40 -1.13 2.18
N GLU A 28 -10.92 -2.08 1.40
CA GLU A 28 -11.44 -3.35 1.89
C GLU A 28 -10.34 -4.37 2.19
N GLU A 29 -9.10 -4.09 1.79
CA GLU A 29 -7.97 -4.88 2.22
C GLU A 29 -7.60 -4.57 3.68
N ASP A 30 -6.99 -5.56 4.33
CA ASP A 30 -6.42 -5.41 5.65
C ASP A 30 -5.13 -4.58 5.57
N ILE A 31 -5.29 -3.26 5.45
CA ILE A 31 -4.21 -2.27 5.36
C ILE A 31 -3.59 -2.07 6.75
N PRO A 32 -2.25 -2.10 6.88
CA PRO A 32 -1.55 -2.01 8.17
C PRO A 32 -1.50 -0.56 8.67
N TRP A 33 -2.63 -0.01 9.08
CA TRP A 33 -2.79 1.38 9.53
C TRP A 33 -2.14 1.71 10.88
N LYS A 34 -1.55 0.74 11.58
CA LYS A 34 -0.89 0.94 12.87
C LYS A 34 0.54 1.48 12.65
N CYS A 35 0.64 2.68 12.11
CA CYS A 35 1.87 3.37 11.75
C CYS A 35 1.65 4.89 11.66
N GLN A 36 2.72 5.67 11.66
CA GLN A 36 2.69 7.10 11.34
C GLN A 36 2.89 7.35 9.85
N ARG A 37 3.55 6.41 9.17
CA ARG A 37 3.84 6.44 7.74
C ARG A 37 3.47 5.10 7.09
N LEU A 38 2.76 5.15 5.97
CA LEU A 38 2.44 4.00 5.15
C LEU A 38 3.06 4.15 3.75
N VAL A 39 3.93 3.22 3.38
CA VAL A 39 4.57 3.17 2.06
C VAL A 39 3.88 2.13 1.19
N ILE A 40 3.41 2.53 0.01
CA ILE A 40 2.83 1.64 -1.00
C ILE A 40 3.80 1.53 -2.18
N GLY A 41 4.35 0.33 -2.37
CA GLY A 41 5.11 -0.04 -3.56
C GLY A 41 4.18 -0.48 -4.68
N THR A 42 4.13 0.25 -5.79
CA THR A 42 3.20 0.01 -6.91
C THR A 42 3.75 -0.92 -8.00
N GLY A 43 4.83 -1.65 -7.72
CA GLY A 43 5.54 -2.46 -8.71
C GLY A 43 6.33 -1.57 -9.65
N THR A 44 6.13 -1.76 -10.96
CA THR A 44 6.62 -0.88 -12.02
C THR A 44 5.74 0.37 -12.23
N GLY A 45 4.76 0.60 -11.37
CA GLY A 45 3.79 1.69 -11.47
C GLY A 45 2.37 1.24 -11.85
N ALA A 46 2.16 -0.07 -12.02
CA ALA A 46 0.91 -0.64 -12.53
C ALA A 46 -0.15 -0.90 -11.45
N LEU A 47 0.18 -0.86 -10.16
CA LEU A 47 -0.83 -1.05 -9.10
C LEU A 47 -1.63 0.23 -8.88
N PRO A 48 -2.94 0.26 -9.19
CA PRO A 48 -3.79 1.39 -8.87
C PRO A 48 -4.08 1.41 -7.36
N VAL A 49 -4.10 2.60 -6.76
CA VAL A 49 -4.48 2.82 -5.36
C VAL A 49 -5.76 3.65 -5.35
N MET A 50 -6.82 3.11 -4.75
CA MET A 50 -8.12 3.77 -4.71
C MET A 50 -8.10 5.05 -3.87
N ASP A 51 -8.92 6.03 -4.23
CA ASP A 51 -8.97 7.31 -3.52
C ASP A 51 -9.47 7.16 -2.08
N GLU A 52 -10.31 6.15 -1.80
CA GLU A 52 -10.73 5.79 -0.45
C GLU A 52 -9.54 5.46 0.46
N VAL A 53 -8.47 4.86 -0.08
CA VAL A 53 -7.24 4.57 0.68
C VAL A 53 -6.53 5.88 1.05
N LYS A 54 -6.45 6.83 0.11
CA LYS A 54 -5.83 8.15 0.35
C LYS A 54 -6.63 8.92 1.41
N ARG A 55 -7.96 8.99 1.25
CA ARG A 55 -8.86 9.65 2.21
C ARG A 55 -8.77 9.03 3.61
N GLU A 56 -8.66 7.71 3.71
CA GLU A 56 -8.51 7.06 5.01
C GLU A 56 -7.15 7.36 5.66
N ALA A 57 -6.07 7.41 4.87
CA ALA A 57 -4.76 7.82 5.37
C ALA A 57 -4.82 9.24 5.95
N ASP A 58 -5.44 10.18 5.22
CA ASP A 58 -5.63 11.56 5.68
C ASP A 58 -6.47 11.61 6.96
N ARG A 59 -7.58 10.86 7.02
CA ARG A 59 -8.46 10.78 8.20
C ARG A 59 -7.72 10.28 9.43
N ARG A 60 -6.80 9.32 9.24
CA ARG A 60 -5.95 8.75 10.30
C ARG A 60 -4.70 9.57 10.58
N ARG A 61 -4.45 10.65 9.82
CA ARG A 61 -3.23 11.47 9.86
C ARG A 61 -1.96 10.64 9.63
N ILE A 62 -2.06 9.65 8.76
CA ILE A 62 -0.95 8.78 8.36
C ILE A 62 -0.34 9.35 7.09
N LYS A 63 0.97 9.57 7.09
CA LYS A 63 1.69 9.99 5.89
C LYS A 63 1.67 8.84 4.87
N LEU A 64 1.08 9.08 3.71
CA LEU A 64 0.98 8.07 2.64
C LEU A 64 2.00 8.36 1.53
N ASP A 65 2.94 7.44 1.30
CA ASP A 65 3.86 7.52 0.17
C ASP A 65 3.53 6.44 -0.85
N ILE A 66 3.23 6.84 -2.08
CA ILE A 66 2.93 5.93 -3.19
C ILE A 66 4.08 6.02 -4.18
N LEU A 67 4.88 4.97 -4.28
CA LEU A 67 6.12 4.94 -5.04
C LEU A 67 6.23 3.64 -5.85
N PRO A 68 6.96 3.62 -6.98
CA PRO A 68 7.41 2.36 -7.56
C PRO A 68 8.13 1.51 -6.51
N THR A 69 8.01 0.18 -6.57
CA THR A 69 8.52 -0.70 -5.49
C THR A 69 10.01 -0.53 -5.24
N ALA A 70 10.81 -0.25 -6.28
CA ALA A 70 12.23 0.07 -6.12
C ALA A 70 12.46 1.34 -5.27
N GLY A 71 11.64 2.38 -5.46
CA GLY A 71 11.68 3.60 -4.65
C GLY A 71 11.15 3.35 -3.23
N ALA A 72 10.07 2.59 -3.10
CA ALA A 72 9.53 2.19 -1.81
C ALA A 72 10.55 1.44 -0.95
N ILE A 73 11.33 0.53 -1.54
CA ILE A 73 12.39 -0.20 -0.83
C ILE A 73 13.47 0.76 -0.32
N LYS A 74 13.92 1.73 -1.14
CA LYS A 74 14.89 2.74 -0.70
C LYS A 74 14.34 3.55 0.48
N THR A 75 13.09 3.98 0.39
CA THR A 75 12.43 4.70 1.50
C THR A 75 12.35 3.86 2.77
N LEU A 76 12.14 2.55 2.66
CA LEU A 76 12.07 1.66 3.83
C LEU A 76 13.44 1.37 4.45
N GLN A 77 14.55 1.50 3.72
CA GLN A 77 15.90 1.35 4.28
C GLN A 77 16.27 2.46 5.26
N GLU A 78 15.65 3.63 5.10
CA GLU A 78 15.86 4.82 5.95
C GLU A 78 14.70 5.04 6.94
N ALA A 79 13.73 4.12 6.97
CA ALA A 79 12.52 4.28 7.74
C ALA A 79 12.68 3.86 9.20
N ASP A 80 11.86 4.48 10.05
CA ASP A 80 11.71 4.15 11.47
C ASP A 80 10.74 2.98 11.70
N ASP A 81 10.69 2.56 12.96
CA ASP A 81 9.84 1.50 13.52
C ASP A 81 8.34 1.77 13.33
N GLU A 82 7.99 3.03 13.10
CA GLU A 82 6.64 3.57 12.95
C GLU A 82 6.19 3.60 11.48
N THR A 83 6.96 2.99 10.58
CA THR A 83 6.66 2.87 9.16
C THR A 83 6.16 1.46 8.81
N ASN A 84 4.99 1.40 8.17
CA ASN A 84 4.48 0.18 7.57
C ASN A 84 4.50 0.24 6.04
N ALA A 85 4.41 -0.92 5.38
CA ALA A 85 4.43 -1.01 3.93
C ALA A 85 3.48 -2.06 3.34
N ILE A 86 3.03 -1.79 2.12
CA ILE A 86 2.42 -2.76 1.20
C ILE A 86 3.22 -2.75 -0.10
N LEU A 87 3.84 -3.87 -0.46
CA LEU A 87 4.70 -3.95 -1.64
C LEU A 87 4.07 -4.82 -2.73
N HIS A 88 3.94 -4.26 -3.93
CA HIS A 88 3.61 -5.00 -5.13
C HIS A 88 4.91 -5.38 -5.86
N VAL A 89 5.17 -6.67 -6.02
CA VAL A 89 6.43 -7.18 -6.60
C VAL A 89 6.29 -7.59 -8.07
N THR A 90 5.12 -7.38 -8.67
CA THR A 90 4.84 -7.72 -10.08
C THR A 90 4.41 -6.48 -10.85
N CYS A 91 4.29 -6.63 -12.17
CA CYS A 91 3.60 -5.70 -13.07
C CYS A 91 2.11 -6.03 -13.12
#